data_AF-A0A1F9WRJ4-F1
#
_entry.id   AF-A0A1F9WRJ4-F1
#
_cell.length_a   1.000
_cell.length_b   1.000
_cell.length_c   1.000
_cell.angle_alpha   90.00
_cell.angle_beta   90.00
_cell.angle_gamma   90.00
#
_symmetry.space_group_name_H-M   'P 1'
#
loop_
_entity.id
_entity.type
_entity.pdbx_description
1 polymer ?
#
loop_
_entity_poly.entity_id
_entity_poly.type
_entity_poly.pdbx_seq_one_letter_code
_entity_poly.pdbx_strand_id
1 'polypeptide(L)'
;MKIAVFLPEIIKNFFSKPNTVKYPFEKLPIPKGFRGTPVFNSATCIGCKICMMNCPAEAIEIIRISETEKKFKMILHNDRCIHCAQCAEDCNKDSITLNEDYEMAAFDRNKLKIEYL
;
A
#
# COMPACT_ATOMS: atom_id res chain seq x y z
N MET A 1 -45.62 10.86 1.43
CA MET A 1 -44.24 10.77 1.97
C MET A 1 -44.16 11.58 3.27
N LYS A 2 -43.92 10.94 4.42
CA LYS A 2 -43.89 11.64 5.71
C LYS A 2 -42.50 12.27 5.94
N ILE A 3 -42.23 13.39 5.26
CA ILE A 3 -41.00 14.20 5.43
C ILE A 3 -40.79 14.59 6.89
N ALA A 4 -41.87 14.75 7.66
CA ALA A 4 -41.85 15.10 9.08
C ALA A 4 -41.13 14.09 10.00
N VAL A 5 -40.92 12.84 9.58
CA VAL A 5 -40.23 11.83 10.41
C VAL A 5 -38.73 12.14 10.57
N PHE A 6 -38.12 12.84 9.62
CA PHE A 6 -36.69 13.18 9.63
C PHE A 6 -36.37 14.51 10.31
N LEU A 7 -37.39 15.30 10.66
CA LEU A 7 -37.21 16.64 11.24
C LEU A 7 -36.40 16.64 12.56
N PRO A 8 -36.58 15.68 13.49
CA PRO A 8 -35.77 15.61 14.70
C PRO A 8 -34.28 15.35 14.42
N GLU A 9 -33.97 14.48 13.46
CA GLU A 9 -32.59 14.15 13.11
C GLU A 9 -31.90 15.33 12.40
N ILE A 10 -32.64 16.09 11.58
CA ILE A 10 -32.15 17.32 10.94
C ILE A 10 -31.76 18.36 11.99
N ILE A 11 -32.64 18.61 12.97
CA ILE A 11 -32.37 19.57 14.05
C ILE A 11 -31.14 19.12 14.87
N LYS A 12 -31.07 17.85 15.25
CA LYS A 12 -29.94 17.29 16.00
C LYS A 12 -28.61 17.42 15.23
N ASN A 13 -28.61 17.13 13.94
CA ASN A 13 -27.41 17.23 13.10
C ASN A 13 -26.98 18.68 12.85
N PHE A 14 -27.92 19.62 12.75
CA PHE A 14 -27.60 21.04 12.54
C PHE A 14 -26.79 21.64 13.69
N PHE A 15 -27.04 21.21 14.93
CA PHE A 15 -26.27 21.65 16.11
C PHE A 15 -25.05 20.78 16.44
N SER A 16 -24.83 19.69 15.69
CA SER A 16 -23.67 18.81 15.89
C SER A 16 -22.45 19.35 15.13
N LYS A 17 -21.24 19.09 15.67
CA LYS A 17 -20.00 19.45 14.95
C LYS A 17 -19.85 18.59 13.69
N PRO A 18 -19.28 19.13 12.59
CA PRO A 18 -18.99 18.33 11.40
C PRO A 18 -18.02 17.19 11.71
N ASN A 19 -18.33 15.98 11.24
CA ASN A 19 -17.46 14.80 11.35
C ASN A 19 -16.40 14.74 10.21
N THR A 20 -16.32 15.78 9.38
CA THR A 20 -15.41 15.87 8.23
C THR A 20 -13.98 16.18 8.68
N VAL A 21 -12.99 15.57 8.03
CA VAL A 21 -11.57 15.91 8.19
C VAL A 21 -11.14 16.89 7.10
N LYS A 22 -10.37 17.92 7.46
CA LYS A 22 -9.90 18.95 6.53
C LYS A 22 -8.67 18.48 5.74
N TYR A 23 -8.81 17.46 4.91
CA TYR A 23 -7.76 17.06 3.98
C TYR A 23 -7.48 18.19 2.96
N PRO A 24 -6.22 18.53 2.64
CA PRO A 24 -4.96 17.88 3.03
C PRO A 24 -4.27 18.45 4.30
N PHE A 25 -4.86 19.44 4.96
CA PHE A 25 -4.26 20.11 6.12
C PHE A 25 -4.27 19.26 7.40
N GLU A 26 -5.30 18.43 7.56
CA GLU A 26 -5.44 17.45 8.63
C GLU A 26 -5.54 16.05 8.00
N LYS A 27 -4.71 15.11 8.47
CA LYS A 27 -4.72 13.71 8.03
C LYS A 27 -5.28 12.82 9.15
N LEU A 28 -5.97 11.75 8.75
CA LEU A 28 -6.40 10.73 9.71
C LEU A 28 -5.21 9.89 10.17
N PRO A 29 -5.18 9.46 11.45
CA PRO A 29 -4.19 8.51 11.90
C PRO A 29 -4.39 7.18 11.16
N ILE A 30 -3.30 6.62 10.69
CA ILE A 30 -3.30 5.38 9.91
C ILE A 30 -3.44 4.20 10.89
N PRO A 31 -4.39 3.27 10.66
CA PRO A 31 -4.57 2.14 11.56
C PRO A 31 -3.37 1.20 11.50
N LYS A 32 -3.08 0.52 12.61
CA LYS A 32 -2.03 -0.51 12.66
C LYS A 32 -2.35 -1.63 11.66
N GLY A 33 -1.37 -1.98 10.82
CA GLY A 33 -1.52 -3.01 9.79
C GLY A 33 -2.15 -2.49 8.49
N PHE A 34 -2.19 -1.18 8.29
CA PHE A 34 -2.50 -0.59 7.00
C PHE A 34 -1.60 -1.18 5.91
N ARG A 35 -2.19 -1.48 4.75
CA ARG A 35 -1.52 -2.13 3.62
C ARG A 35 -1.21 -1.09 2.55
N GLY A 36 -0.14 -0.31 2.75
CA GLY A 36 0.34 0.66 1.77
C GLY A 36 1.19 0.01 0.67
N THR A 37 2.21 0.73 0.20
CA THR A 37 3.15 0.22 -0.81
C THR A 37 4.13 -0.81 -0.20
N PRO A 38 4.34 -1.96 -0.86
CA PRO A 38 5.40 -2.89 -0.50
C PRO A 38 6.80 -2.25 -0.59
N VAL A 39 7.56 -2.32 0.49
CA VAL A 39 8.95 -1.87 0.61
C VAL A 39 9.85 -3.09 0.71
N PHE A 40 10.95 -3.09 -0.04
CA PHE A 40 11.88 -4.22 -0.10
C PHE A 40 13.25 -3.88 0.48
N ASN A 41 13.78 -4.82 1.27
CA ASN A 41 15.12 -4.80 1.81
C ASN A 41 15.98 -5.88 1.13
N SER A 42 16.90 -5.46 0.27
CA SER A 42 17.80 -6.36 -0.46
C SER A 42 18.80 -7.09 0.44
N ALA A 43 19.13 -6.54 1.62
CA ALA A 43 20.14 -7.12 2.51
C ALA A 43 19.69 -8.44 3.16
N THR A 44 18.38 -8.62 3.37
CA THR A 44 17.84 -9.86 3.99
C THR A 44 17.30 -10.84 2.95
N CYS A 45 17.12 -10.40 1.71
CA CYS A 45 16.53 -11.22 0.65
C CYS A 45 17.48 -12.34 0.19
N ILE A 46 16.94 -13.55 0.08
CA ILE A 46 17.68 -14.73 -0.41
C ILE A 46 17.34 -15.10 -1.86
N GLY A 47 16.44 -14.36 -2.51
CA GLY A 47 16.04 -14.61 -3.89
C GLY A 47 15.22 -15.87 -4.12
N CYS A 48 14.40 -16.29 -3.15
CA CYS A 48 13.51 -17.46 -3.30
C CYS A 48 12.37 -17.25 -4.31
N LYS A 49 12.05 -15.99 -4.64
CA LYS A 49 11.01 -15.59 -5.60
C LYS A 49 9.57 -16.05 -5.27
N ILE A 50 9.31 -16.51 -4.04
CA ILE A 50 7.96 -16.90 -3.61
C ILE A 50 7.00 -15.71 -3.71
N CYS A 51 7.43 -14.51 -3.26
CA CYS A 51 6.64 -13.29 -3.37
C CYS A 51 6.25 -12.91 -4.80
N MET A 52 7.07 -13.27 -5.79
CA MET A 52 6.78 -13.06 -7.22
C MET A 52 5.75 -14.08 -7.70
N MET A 53 5.92 -15.36 -7.35
CA MET A 53 5.01 -16.43 -7.77
C MET A 53 3.61 -16.31 -7.15
N ASN A 54 3.52 -15.88 -5.89
CA ASN A 54 2.25 -15.77 -5.18
C ASN A 54 1.56 -14.41 -5.40
N CYS A 55 2.16 -13.49 -6.15
CA CYS A 55 1.53 -12.20 -6.42
C CYS A 55 0.36 -12.38 -7.42
N PRO A 56 -0.90 -12.17 -7.00
CA PRO A 56 -2.06 -12.40 -7.88
C PRO A 56 -2.14 -11.41 -9.05
N ALA A 57 -1.46 -10.27 -8.95
CA ALA A 57 -1.42 -9.23 -9.98
C ALA A 57 -0.08 -9.17 -10.72
N GLU A 58 0.84 -10.12 -10.45
CA GLU A 58 2.17 -10.21 -11.06
C GLU A 58 2.98 -8.89 -10.96
N ALA A 59 2.77 -8.13 -9.88
CA ALA A 59 3.29 -6.76 -9.73
C ALA A 59 4.76 -6.69 -9.29
N ILE A 60 5.38 -7.82 -8.94
CA ILE A 60 6.72 -7.89 -8.36
C ILE A 60 7.64 -8.63 -9.32
N GLU A 61 8.83 -8.10 -9.57
CA GLU A 61 9.91 -8.82 -10.24
C GLU A 61 11.15 -8.85 -9.34
N ILE A 62 11.74 -10.03 -9.16
CA ILE A 62 12.98 -10.21 -8.38
C ILE A 62 14.13 -10.57 -9.34
N ILE A 63 15.10 -9.67 -9.46
CA ILE A 63 16.23 -9.78 -10.38
C ILE A 63 17.52 -9.88 -9.57
N ARG A 64 18.39 -10.82 -9.94
CA ARG A 64 19.71 -10.96 -9.33
C ARG A 64 20.65 -9.90 -9.93
N ILE A 65 21.32 -9.12 -9.08
CA ILE A 65 22.20 -8.02 -9.51
C ILE A 65 23.63 -8.51 -9.77
N SER A 66 24.13 -9.41 -8.92
CA SER A 66 25.49 -9.94 -8.99
C SER A 66 25.49 -11.47 -8.89
N GLU A 67 26.38 -12.12 -9.64
CA GLU A 67 26.63 -13.56 -9.49
C GLU A 67 27.47 -13.84 -8.25
N THR A 68 28.43 -12.97 -7.94
CA THR A 68 29.38 -13.09 -6.83
C THR A 68 28.77 -12.73 -5.49
N GLU A 69 27.96 -11.67 -5.44
CA GLU A 69 27.24 -11.27 -4.24
C GLU A 69 25.78 -11.73 -4.38
N LYS A 70 25.22 -12.41 -3.37
CA LYS A 70 23.80 -12.85 -3.35
C LYS A 70 22.84 -11.66 -3.17
N LYS A 71 22.96 -10.62 -4.00
CA LYS A 71 22.14 -9.40 -3.99
C LYS A 71 21.06 -9.47 -5.06
N PHE A 72 19.87 -9.06 -4.67
CA PHE A 72 18.68 -9.07 -5.50
C PHE A 72 18.03 -7.69 -5.45
N LYS A 73 17.58 -7.20 -6.60
CA LYS A 73 16.71 -6.02 -6.70
C LYS A 73 15.26 -6.45 -6.85
N MET A 74 14.35 -5.62 -6.34
CA MET A 74 12.93 -5.75 -6.58
C MET A 74 12.44 -4.62 -7.48
N ILE A 75 11.75 -4.96 -8.55
CA ILE A 75 10.96 -4.00 -9.32
C ILE A 75 9.50 -4.20 -8.92
N LEU A 76 8.88 -3.12 -8.44
CA LEU A 76 7.48 -3.08 -8.05
C LEU A 76 6.69 -2.24 -9.06
N HIS A 77 5.63 -2.82 -9.59
CA HIS A 77 4.67 -2.18 -10.49
C HIS A 77 3.44 -1.77 -9.68
N ASN A 78 3.47 -0.58 -9.09
CA ASN A 78 2.34 -0.10 -8.28
C ASN A 78 1.08 0.18 -9.10
N ASP A 79 1.19 0.32 -10.41
CA ASP A 79 0.04 0.38 -11.32
C ASP A 79 -0.73 -0.95 -11.39
N ARG A 80 -0.09 -2.08 -11.03
CA ARG A 80 -0.70 -3.41 -10.98
C ARG A 80 -0.99 -3.89 -9.56
N CYS A 81 -0.24 -3.41 -8.57
CA CYS A 81 -0.35 -3.85 -7.19
C CYS A 81 -1.78 -3.65 -6.64
N ILE A 82 -2.36 -4.71 -6.07
CA ILE A 82 -3.68 -4.66 -5.40
C ILE A 82 -3.58 -4.51 -3.88
N HIS A 83 -2.37 -4.25 -3.35
CA HIS A 83 -2.12 -4.00 -1.92
C HIS A 83 -2.66 -5.10 -0.97
N CYS A 84 -2.64 -6.36 -1.42
CA CYS A 84 -3.15 -7.49 -0.64
C CYS A 84 -2.25 -7.93 0.53
N ALA A 85 -0.99 -7.47 0.56
CA ALA A 85 0.06 -7.82 1.52
C ALA A 85 0.58 -9.28 1.51
N GLN A 86 0.11 -10.13 0.58
CA GLN A 86 0.53 -11.53 0.46
C GLN A 86 2.06 -11.68 0.34
N CYS A 87 2.72 -10.79 -0.40
CA CYS A 87 4.17 -10.81 -0.58
C CYS A 87 4.97 -10.59 0.71
N ALA A 88 4.42 -9.85 1.68
CA ALA A 88 5.03 -9.66 2.99
C ALA A 88 4.75 -10.84 3.91
N GLU A 89 3.55 -11.42 3.86
CA GLU A 89 3.19 -12.61 4.65
C GLU A 89 3.97 -13.86 4.23
N ASP A 90 4.20 -14.04 2.92
CA ASP A 90 4.93 -15.19 2.39
C ASP A 90 6.46 -15.07 2.52
N CYS A 91 6.98 -13.90 2.93
CA CYS A 91 8.41 -13.66 2.98
C CYS A 91 9.04 -14.27 4.24
N ASN A 92 9.63 -15.47 4.11
CA ASN A 92 10.34 -16.15 5.20
C ASN A 92 11.52 -15.38 5.84
N LYS A 93 11.91 -14.23 5.28
CA LYS A 93 13.03 -13.39 5.74
C LYS A 93 12.62 -11.96 6.08
N ASP A 94 11.31 -11.68 6.06
CA ASP A 94 10.75 -10.35 6.29
C ASP A 94 11.42 -9.27 5.43
N SER A 95 11.85 -9.65 4.22
CA SER A 95 12.50 -8.74 3.27
C SER A 95 11.52 -7.81 2.59
N ILE A 96 10.22 -8.07 2.69
CA ILE A 96 9.16 -7.22 2.17
C ILE A 96 8.25 -6.83 3.32
N THR A 97 8.02 -5.53 3.50
CA THR A 97 7.07 -4.97 4.47
C THR A 97 6.13 -4.00 3.76
N LEU A 98 4.98 -3.69 4.36
CA LEU A 98 4.03 -2.72 3.80
C LEU A 98 4.24 -1.40 4.55
N ASN A 99 4.42 -0.31 3.81
CA ASN A 99 4.47 1.01 4.42
C ASN A 99 3.06 1.55 4.68
N GLU A 100 3.02 2.74 5.27
CA GLU A 100 1.79 3.47 5.55
C GLU A 100 1.46 4.51 4.48
N ASP A 101 2.14 4.49 3.33
CA ASP A 101 1.92 5.47 2.27
C ASP A 101 0.67 5.12 1.44
N TYR A 102 -0.25 6.08 1.36
CA TYR A 102 -1.49 5.99 0.59
C TYR A 102 -1.62 7.13 -0.46
N GLU A 103 -0.64 8.04 -0.55
CA GLU A 103 -0.68 9.25 -1.40
C GLU A 103 0.24 9.14 -2.61
N MET A 104 0.26 7.97 -3.24
CA MET A 104 1.18 7.58 -4.33
C MET A 104 0.69 7.95 -5.75
N ALA A 105 -0.23 8.90 -5.87
CA ALA A 105 -0.79 9.30 -7.16
C ALA A 105 0.28 9.95 -8.07
N ALA A 106 0.32 9.55 -9.34
CA ALA A 106 1.23 10.12 -10.33
C ALA A 106 0.53 10.35 -11.68
N PHE A 107 1.01 11.36 -12.43
CA PHE A 107 0.48 11.69 -13.76
C PHE A 107 0.91 10.73 -14.87
N ASP A 108 1.99 9.97 -14.66
CA ASP A 108 2.54 9.02 -15.62
C ASP A 108 2.61 7.64 -14.96
N ARG A 109 2.16 6.62 -15.68
CA ARG A 109 2.22 5.21 -15.27
C ARG A 109 3.64 4.78 -14.92
N ASN A 110 4.65 5.25 -15.64
CA ASN A 110 6.05 4.88 -15.41
C ASN A 110 6.57 5.33 -14.04
N LYS A 111 5.98 6.39 -13.47
CA LYS A 111 6.34 6.87 -12.13
C LYS A 111 5.81 5.97 -11.00
N LEU A 112 4.86 5.07 -11.32
CA LEU A 112 4.37 4.04 -10.39
C LEU A 112 5.27 2.80 -10.39
N LYS A 113 6.25 2.72 -11.30
CA LYS A 113 7.26 1.68 -11.26
C LYS A 113 8.37 2.09 -10.29
N ILE A 114 8.56 1.32 -9.22
CA ILE A 114 9.57 1.56 -8.19
C ILE A 114 10.65 0.48 -8.27
N GLU A 115 11.91 0.89 -8.23
CA GLU A 115 13.05 -0.02 -8.18
C GLU A 115 13.74 0.06 -6.82
N TYR A 116 13.82 -1.08 -6.13
CA TYR A 116 14.54 -1.25 -4.88
C TYR A 116 15.84 -2.03 -5.15
N LEU A 117 16.98 -1.46 -4.75
CA LEU A 117 18.33 -2.03 -4.99
C LEU A 117 18.82 -2.91 -3.84
#